data_AF-A0A9N7N7G4-F1
#
_entry.id   AF-A0A9N7N7G4-F1
#
_cell.length_a   1.000
_cell.length_b   1.000
_cell.length_c   1.000
_cell.angle_alpha   90.00
_cell.angle_beta   90.00
_cell.angle_gamma   90.00
#
_symmetry.space_group_name_H-M   'P 1'
#
loop_
_entity.id
_entity.type
_entity.pdbx_description
1 polymer ?
#
loop_
_entity_poly.entity_id
_entity_poly.type
_entity_poly.pdbx_seq_one_letter_code
_entity_poly.pdbx_strand_id
1 'polypeptide(L)'
;MSLPTTEAEPMTRMAGATEHSWCRAVPGGTGITAVALLLSKPPNSQFLQNALRKFQISHPILNSKLQFDPPSSSFSYRVPPSPHLEILHFDPQSTAEILRSGFTDEERGSIPPLHLILEHELNTNPWGNQNPDPKSDADVFFASLYDFGEEGKWVLALRLHTSVCDRTSAAALLEDLLGTMVGGAELEMEKLPELCLAIEDCIPSGLGNKPFWARGVDMLGYSLNSFRLANLDFKDTESPRMSRVVRLQMDVGETGRILSVS
;
A
#
# COMPACT_ATOMS: atom_id res chain seq x y z
N MET A 1 6.71 -44.93 16.40
CA MET A 1 7.15 -43.66 16.99
C MET A 1 7.02 -42.61 15.90
N SER A 2 5.94 -41.84 15.95
CA SER A 2 5.68 -40.71 15.06
C SER A 2 6.56 -39.55 15.50
N LEU A 3 7.37 -39.01 14.60
CA LEU A 3 8.09 -37.76 14.85
C LEU A 3 7.06 -36.63 15.02
N PRO A 4 7.20 -35.76 16.04
CA PRO A 4 6.37 -34.58 16.15
C PRO A 4 6.73 -33.63 15.01
N THR A 5 5.79 -33.39 14.09
CA THR A 5 5.83 -32.23 13.18
C THR A 5 5.87 -30.98 14.06
N THR A 6 7.04 -30.38 14.19
CA THR A 6 7.19 -29.06 14.79
C THR A 6 6.52 -28.08 13.84
N GLU A 7 5.28 -27.70 14.11
CA GLU A 7 4.69 -26.52 13.48
C GLU A 7 5.63 -25.35 13.80
N ALA A 8 6.26 -24.78 12.78
CA ALA A 8 7.13 -23.62 12.96
C ALA A 8 6.31 -22.50 13.60
N GLU A 9 6.77 -21.98 14.75
CA GLU A 9 6.06 -20.90 15.42
C GLU A 9 5.96 -19.67 14.51
N PRO A 10 4.79 -19.01 14.46
CA PRO A 10 4.60 -17.83 13.62
C PRO A 10 5.51 -16.71 14.10
N MET A 11 6.38 -16.23 13.20
CA MET A 11 7.30 -15.13 13.49
C MET A 11 6.50 -13.87 13.78
N THR A 12 6.77 -13.22 14.92
CA THR A 12 6.06 -12.03 15.37
C THR A 12 7.05 -10.90 15.64
N ARG A 13 6.72 -9.68 15.21
CA ARG A 13 7.51 -8.46 15.45
C ARG A 13 6.61 -7.35 15.95
N MET A 14 7.08 -6.57 16.92
CA MET A 14 6.38 -5.36 17.34
C MET A 14 6.47 -4.27 16.26
N ALA A 15 5.43 -3.45 16.13
CA ALA A 15 5.49 -2.29 15.28
C ALA A 15 6.41 -1.23 15.88
N GLY A 16 7.25 -0.65 15.03
CA GLY A 16 8.07 0.51 15.34
C GLY A 16 7.27 1.79 15.56
N ALA A 17 7.91 2.87 15.99
CA ALA A 17 7.26 4.15 16.30
C ALA A 17 6.56 4.77 15.08
N THR A 18 7.21 4.73 13.91
CA THR A 18 6.65 5.23 12.64
C THR A 18 5.49 4.34 12.19
N GLU A 19 5.70 3.03 12.23
CA GLU A 19 4.71 2.03 11.84
C GLU A 19 3.46 2.10 12.73
N HIS A 20 3.64 2.23 14.04
CA HIS A 20 2.57 2.41 15.02
C HIS A 20 1.74 3.66 14.71
N SER A 21 2.39 4.76 14.33
CA SER A 21 1.68 5.99 13.96
C SER A 21 0.79 5.78 12.74
N TRP A 22 1.29 5.04 11.73
CA TRP A 22 0.48 4.65 10.58
C TRP A 22 -0.65 3.69 10.95
N CYS A 23 -0.40 2.66 11.76
CA CYS A 23 -1.44 1.72 12.22
C CYS A 23 -2.61 2.42 12.94
N ARG A 24 -2.36 3.54 13.63
CA ARG A 24 -3.44 4.37 14.21
C ARG A 24 -4.16 5.25 13.18
N ALA A 25 -3.46 5.72 12.15
CA ALA A 25 -4.01 6.64 11.15
C ALA A 25 -4.84 5.94 10.07
N VAL A 26 -4.44 4.74 9.66
CA VAL A 26 -5.05 3.99 8.55
C VAL A 26 -6.54 3.70 8.73
N PRO A 27 -7.04 3.32 9.92
CA PRO A 27 -8.47 3.19 10.14
C PRO A 27 -9.26 4.48 9.86
N GLY A 28 -8.64 5.66 10.05
CA GLY A 28 -9.22 6.97 9.74
C GLY A 28 -9.25 7.34 8.25
N GLY A 29 -8.82 6.44 7.36
CA GLY A 29 -8.79 6.63 5.91
C GLY A 29 -7.51 7.30 5.38
N THR A 30 -6.43 7.33 6.17
CA THR A 30 -5.13 7.91 5.76
C THR A 30 -4.02 6.88 5.92
N GLY A 31 -3.23 6.64 4.87
CA GLY A 31 -2.18 5.60 4.86
C GLY A 31 -2.59 4.33 4.12
N ILE A 32 -3.34 4.50 3.03
CA ILE A 32 -3.61 3.46 2.04
C ILE A 32 -2.62 3.67 0.90
N THR A 33 -1.76 2.69 0.66
CA THR A 33 -0.86 2.68 -0.50
C THR A 33 -1.54 1.85 -1.59
N ALA A 34 -1.89 2.47 -2.72
CA ALA A 34 -2.52 1.78 -3.86
C ALA A 34 -1.63 1.84 -5.11
N VAL A 35 -1.48 0.70 -5.79
CA VAL A 35 -0.78 0.58 -7.07
C VAL A 35 -1.72 -0.08 -8.07
N ALA A 36 -1.91 0.53 -9.25
CA ALA A 36 -2.78 0.00 -10.29
C ALA A 36 -1.99 -0.24 -11.59
N LEU A 37 -2.06 -1.45 -12.13
CA LEU A 37 -1.35 -1.89 -13.33
C LEU A 37 -2.35 -2.23 -14.44
N LEU A 38 -2.28 -1.49 -15.54
CA LEU A 38 -3.07 -1.77 -16.72
C LEU A 38 -2.42 -2.90 -17.54
N LEU A 39 -3.16 -3.99 -17.71
CA LEU A 39 -2.77 -5.16 -18.48
C LEU A 39 -3.49 -5.13 -19.83
N SER A 40 -2.74 -5.35 -20.90
CA SER A 40 -3.26 -5.35 -22.28
C SER A 40 -3.99 -6.64 -22.66
N LYS A 41 -3.97 -7.66 -21.81
CA LYS A 41 -4.51 -9.00 -22.04
C LYS A 41 -4.99 -9.60 -20.71
N PRO A 42 -5.94 -10.54 -20.74
CA PRO A 42 -6.33 -11.28 -19.54
C PRO A 42 -5.12 -12.01 -18.94
N PRO A 43 -4.81 -11.79 -17.64
CA PRO A 43 -3.74 -12.52 -16.99
C PRO A 43 -4.15 -13.99 -16.77
N ASN A 44 -3.17 -14.89 -16.82
CA ASN A 44 -3.39 -16.25 -16.37
C ASN A 44 -3.54 -16.26 -14.83
N SER A 45 -4.72 -16.60 -14.32
CA SER A 45 -5.02 -16.52 -12.88
C SER A 45 -4.07 -17.36 -12.02
N GLN A 46 -3.71 -18.57 -12.46
CA GLN A 46 -2.77 -19.42 -11.71
C GLN A 46 -1.36 -18.82 -11.69
N PHE A 47 -0.92 -18.27 -12.82
CA PHE A 47 0.37 -17.60 -12.91
C PHE A 47 0.43 -16.38 -12.00
N LEU A 48 -0.60 -15.53 -12.04
CA LEU A 48 -0.69 -14.33 -11.21
C LEU A 48 -0.74 -14.68 -9.71
N GLN A 49 -1.55 -15.66 -9.34
CA GLN A 49 -1.61 -16.17 -7.97
C GLN A 49 -0.25 -16.69 -7.50
N ASN A 50 0.47 -17.42 -8.34
CA ASN A 50 1.81 -17.92 -8.02
C ASN A 50 2.84 -16.79 -7.92
N ALA A 51 2.76 -15.77 -8.76
CA ALA A 51 3.64 -14.61 -8.73
C ALA A 51 3.46 -13.82 -7.42
N LEU A 52 2.21 -13.53 -7.04
CA LEU A 52 1.90 -12.85 -5.77
C LEU A 52 2.30 -13.68 -4.55
N ARG A 53 2.14 -15.01 -4.62
CA ARG A 53 2.61 -15.92 -3.58
C ARG A 53 4.14 -15.86 -3.43
N LYS A 54 4.89 -15.92 -4.53
CA LYS A 54 6.36 -15.78 -4.51
C LYS A 54 6.78 -14.42 -3.97
N PHE A 55 6.04 -13.38 -4.34
CA PHE A 55 6.26 -12.02 -3.87
C PHE A 55 6.09 -11.92 -2.34
N GLN A 56 5.04 -12.51 -1.76
CA GLN A 56 4.87 -12.60 -0.30
C GLN A 56 5.94 -13.45 0.41
N ILE A 57 6.46 -14.50 -0.24
CA ILE A 57 7.57 -15.30 0.30
C ILE A 57 8.87 -14.50 0.33
N SER A 58 9.12 -13.70 -0.72
CA SER A 58 10.32 -12.87 -0.84
C SER A 58 10.26 -11.68 0.12
N HIS A 59 9.05 -11.19 0.43
CA HIS A 59 8.80 -10.06 1.31
C HIS A 59 7.87 -10.47 2.48
N PRO A 60 8.38 -11.15 3.52
CA PRO A 60 7.55 -11.72 4.60
C PRO A 60 6.63 -10.72 5.30
N ILE A 61 7.02 -9.44 5.37
CA ILE A 61 6.18 -8.38 5.95
C ILE A 61 4.85 -8.21 5.19
N LEU A 62 4.81 -8.48 3.88
CA LEU A 62 3.59 -8.44 3.06
C LEU A 62 2.70 -9.67 3.26
N ASN A 63 3.22 -10.70 3.92
CA ASN A 63 2.45 -11.85 4.39
C ASN A 63 1.96 -11.66 5.83
N SER A 64 2.40 -10.60 6.53
CA SER A 64 2.04 -10.42 7.94
C SER A 64 0.56 -10.07 8.11
N LYS A 65 0.01 -10.46 9.24
CA LYS A 65 -1.25 -9.91 9.76
C LYS A 65 -0.94 -8.90 10.86
N LEU A 66 -1.65 -7.78 10.82
CA LEU A 66 -1.59 -6.72 11.82
C LEU A 66 -2.48 -7.09 13.00
N GLN A 67 -1.88 -7.22 14.17
CA GLN A 67 -2.55 -7.47 15.43
C GLN A 67 -2.50 -6.20 16.29
N PHE A 68 -3.60 -5.87 16.95
CA PHE A 68 -3.67 -4.80 17.94
C PHE A 68 -3.89 -5.41 19.32
N ASP A 69 -3.08 -5.02 20.30
CA ASP A 69 -3.24 -5.40 21.70
C ASP A 69 -3.83 -4.22 22.50
N PRO A 70 -5.13 -4.24 22.85
CA PRO A 70 -5.78 -3.13 23.54
C PRO A 70 -5.16 -2.75 24.90
N PRO A 71 -4.76 -3.70 25.77
CA PRO A 71 -4.13 -3.40 27.06
C PRO A 71 -2.84 -2.57 26.96
N SER A 72 -1.97 -2.91 26.02
CA SER A 72 -0.72 -2.17 25.79
C SER A 72 -0.84 -1.05 24.75
N SER A 73 -2.02 -0.93 24.11
CA SER A 73 -2.29 -0.08 22.96
C SER A 73 -1.24 -0.23 21.86
N SER A 74 -0.69 -1.44 21.68
CA SER A 74 0.44 -1.70 20.78
C SER A 74 0.00 -2.48 19.55
N PHE A 75 0.80 -2.37 18.49
CA PHE A 75 0.60 -3.12 17.26
C PHE A 75 1.75 -4.10 17.07
N SER A 76 1.45 -5.26 16.50
CA SER A 76 2.43 -6.26 16.11
C SER A 76 2.09 -6.87 14.74
N TYR A 77 3.10 -7.39 14.08
CA TYR A 77 3.03 -8.09 12.81
C TYR A 77 3.29 -9.56 13.05
N ARG A 78 2.33 -10.41 12.68
CA ARG A 78 2.44 -11.85 12.79
C ARG A 78 2.50 -12.46 11.39
N VAL A 79 3.61 -13.11 11.05
CA VAL A 79 3.77 -13.76 9.75
C VAL A 79 3.27 -15.20 9.86
N PRO A 80 2.20 -15.58 9.15
CA PRO A 80 1.73 -16.94 9.09
C PRO A 80 2.72 -17.83 8.33
N PRO A 81 2.78 -19.14 8.63
CA PRO A 81 3.74 -20.06 8.01
C PRO A 81 3.54 -20.23 6.50
N SER A 82 2.36 -19.92 5.99
CA SER A 82 2.03 -20.02 4.57
C SER A 82 1.35 -18.74 4.07
N PRO A 83 1.80 -18.18 2.95
CA PRO A 83 1.11 -17.05 2.33
C PRO A 83 -0.27 -17.42 1.83
N HIS A 84 -1.24 -16.56 2.14
CA HIS A 84 -2.63 -16.72 1.76
C HIS A 84 -3.19 -15.37 1.32
N LEU A 85 -2.81 -14.93 0.12
CA LEU A 85 -3.46 -13.81 -0.56
C LEU A 85 -4.51 -14.36 -1.51
N GLU A 86 -5.76 -13.92 -1.40
CA GLU A 86 -6.80 -14.19 -2.38
C GLU A 86 -6.96 -12.95 -3.27
N ILE A 87 -6.96 -13.16 -4.59
CA ILE A 87 -7.23 -12.08 -5.54
C ILE A 87 -8.73 -11.90 -5.64
N LEU A 88 -9.23 -10.70 -5.31
CA LEU A 88 -10.63 -10.35 -5.52
C LEU A 88 -10.87 -10.09 -7.01
N HIS A 89 -11.82 -10.79 -7.61
CA HIS A 89 -12.13 -10.66 -9.02
C HIS A 89 -13.41 -9.84 -9.22
N PHE A 90 -13.33 -8.83 -10.07
CA PHE A 90 -14.46 -8.02 -10.48
C PHE A 90 -14.75 -8.29 -11.96
N ASP A 91 -15.94 -8.84 -12.21
CA ASP A 91 -16.42 -9.09 -13.56
C ASP A 91 -16.70 -7.77 -14.31
N PRO A 92 -16.99 -7.82 -15.63
CA PRO A 92 -17.25 -6.60 -16.40
C PRO A 92 -18.41 -5.77 -15.88
N GLN A 93 -19.45 -6.39 -15.31
CA GLN A 93 -20.60 -5.68 -14.77
C GLN A 93 -20.23 -4.92 -13.49
N SER A 94 -19.60 -5.60 -12.54
CA SER A 94 -19.14 -5.05 -11.27
C SER A 94 -18.10 -3.96 -11.49
N THR A 95 -17.19 -4.15 -12.44
CA THR A 95 -16.21 -3.14 -12.84
C THR A 95 -16.91 -1.90 -13.42
N ALA A 96 -17.90 -2.08 -14.31
CA ALA A 96 -18.66 -0.96 -14.85
C ALA A 96 -19.46 -0.21 -13.77
N GLU A 97 -19.99 -0.90 -12.76
CA GLU A 97 -20.67 -0.28 -11.63
C GLU A 97 -19.72 0.58 -10.79
N ILE A 98 -18.50 0.09 -10.52
CA ILE A 98 -17.45 0.83 -9.81
C ILE A 98 -17.06 2.09 -10.59
N LEU A 99 -16.81 1.97 -11.89
CA LEU A 99 -16.45 3.10 -12.76
C LEU A 99 -17.57 4.15 -12.87
N ARG A 100 -18.83 3.75 -12.62
CA ARG A 100 -19.97 4.66 -12.60
C ARG A 100 -20.14 5.38 -11.27
N SER A 101 -19.60 4.84 -10.18
CA SER A 101 -19.79 5.36 -8.83
C SER A 101 -19.02 6.68 -8.61
N GLY A 102 -19.68 7.69 -8.05
CA GLY A 102 -19.01 8.92 -7.59
C GLY A 102 -18.71 10.00 -8.64
N PHE A 103 -19.08 9.81 -9.90
CA PHE A 103 -18.86 10.77 -10.99
C PHE A 103 -20.12 11.00 -11.83
N THR A 104 -20.28 12.23 -12.31
CA THR A 104 -21.28 12.57 -13.33
C THR A 104 -20.91 11.99 -14.69
N ASP A 105 -21.89 11.82 -15.58
CA ASP A 105 -21.67 11.35 -16.95
C ASP A 105 -20.59 12.15 -17.71
N GLU A 106 -20.56 13.47 -17.50
CA GLU A 106 -19.62 14.38 -18.15
C GLU A 106 -18.18 14.21 -17.66
N GLU A 107 -17.98 14.01 -16.35
CA GLU A 107 -16.66 13.77 -15.75
C GLU A 107 -16.07 12.43 -16.21
N ARG A 108 -16.92 11.40 -16.36
CA ARG A 108 -16.48 10.04 -16.76
C ARG A 108 -15.86 10.00 -18.15
N GLY A 109 -16.36 10.80 -19.09
CA GLY A 109 -15.83 10.83 -20.45
C GLY A 109 -14.40 11.35 -20.55
N SER A 110 -13.93 12.12 -19.55
CA SER A 110 -12.62 12.76 -19.56
C SER A 110 -11.56 12.02 -18.73
N ILE A 111 -11.95 11.13 -17.81
CA ILE A 111 -11.01 10.50 -16.87
C ILE A 111 -10.66 9.09 -17.36
N PRO A 112 -9.36 8.79 -17.57
CA PRO A 112 -8.94 7.45 -17.96
C PRO A 112 -9.37 6.39 -16.93
N PRO A 113 -9.89 5.23 -17.35
CA PRO A 113 -10.47 4.27 -16.40
C PRO A 113 -9.49 3.72 -15.36
N LEU A 114 -8.20 3.63 -15.68
CA LEU A 114 -7.15 3.27 -14.71
C LEU A 114 -7.11 4.23 -13.52
N HIS A 115 -7.33 5.53 -13.74
CA HIS A 115 -7.36 6.52 -12.66
C HIS A 115 -8.60 6.32 -11.77
N LEU A 116 -9.75 5.98 -12.36
CA LEU A 116 -10.97 5.70 -11.59
C LEU A 116 -10.80 4.46 -10.70
N ILE A 117 -10.14 3.41 -11.18
CA ILE A 117 -9.81 2.23 -10.36
C ILE A 117 -8.83 2.60 -9.25
N LEU A 118 -7.79 3.40 -9.54
CA LEU A 118 -6.86 3.85 -8.52
C LEU A 118 -7.57 4.65 -7.40
N GLU A 119 -8.48 5.56 -7.77
CA GLU A 119 -9.27 6.30 -6.79
C GLU A 119 -10.21 5.39 -6.00
N HIS A 120 -10.87 4.44 -6.65
CA HIS A 120 -11.70 3.44 -5.97
C HIS A 120 -10.90 2.67 -4.90
N GLU A 121 -9.68 2.26 -5.23
CA GLU A 121 -8.77 1.56 -4.32
C GLU A 121 -8.33 2.44 -3.14
N LEU A 122 -8.04 3.72 -3.38
CA LEU A 122 -7.73 4.69 -2.31
C LEU A 122 -8.92 5.00 -1.40
N ASN A 123 -10.14 4.86 -1.91
CA ASN A 123 -11.38 5.13 -1.16
C ASN A 123 -11.97 3.89 -0.48
N THR A 124 -11.45 2.70 -0.80
CA THR A 124 -11.90 1.45 -0.18
C THR A 124 -10.97 1.10 0.98
N ASN A 125 -11.39 1.39 2.20
CA ASN A 125 -10.59 1.15 3.39
C ASN A 125 -11.01 -0.16 4.12
N PRO A 126 -10.31 -1.29 3.92
CA PRO A 126 -10.61 -2.53 4.62
C PRO A 126 -10.30 -2.45 6.13
N TRP A 127 -9.49 -1.47 6.55
CA TRP A 127 -9.07 -1.27 7.94
C TRP A 127 -9.95 -0.27 8.71
N GLY A 128 -10.88 0.41 8.04
CA GLY A 128 -11.74 1.44 8.65
C GLY A 128 -12.96 0.88 9.37
N ASN A 129 -13.49 -0.25 8.88
CA ASN A 129 -14.61 -0.95 9.51
C ASN A 129 -14.06 -1.98 10.50
N GLN A 130 -13.66 -1.52 11.68
CA GLN A 130 -13.40 -2.42 12.79
C GLN A 130 -14.71 -3.14 13.15
N ASN A 131 -14.91 -4.34 12.59
CA ASN A 131 -15.71 -5.34 13.28
C ASN A 131 -15.01 -5.52 14.65
N PRO A 132 -15.69 -5.24 15.78
CA PRO A 132 -15.06 -5.09 17.08
C PRO A 132 -14.71 -6.44 17.71
N ASP A 133 -14.23 -7.40 16.92
CA ASP A 133 -13.53 -8.55 17.48
C ASP A 133 -12.05 -8.16 17.62
N PRO A 134 -11.57 -7.87 18.84
CA PRO A 134 -10.17 -7.52 19.09
C PRO A 134 -9.20 -8.66 18.75
N LYS A 135 -9.73 -9.83 18.36
CA LYS A 135 -8.99 -11.04 18.01
C LYS A 135 -8.83 -11.27 16.51
N SER A 136 -9.46 -10.45 15.66
CA SER A 136 -9.31 -10.60 14.20
C SER A 136 -8.08 -9.84 13.73
N ASP A 137 -6.98 -10.57 13.52
CA ASP A 137 -5.79 -10.01 12.87
C ASP A 137 -6.15 -9.51 11.45
N ALA A 138 -5.69 -8.32 11.07
CA ALA A 138 -6.01 -7.70 9.79
C ALA A 138 -4.93 -7.96 8.74
N ASP A 139 -5.32 -8.27 7.50
CA ASP A 139 -4.34 -8.40 6.40
C ASP A 139 -3.78 -7.02 6.03
N VAL A 140 -2.49 -6.98 5.70
CA VAL A 140 -1.78 -5.74 5.34
C VAL A 140 -1.65 -5.54 3.83
N PHE A 141 -2.02 -6.55 3.04
CA PHE A 141 -1.86 -6.58 1.59
C PHE A 141 -3.08 -7.25 0.93
N PHE A 142 -3.69 -6.56 -0.03
CA PHE A 142 -4.82 -7.03 -0.82
C PHE A 142 -4.52 -6.88 -2.31
N ALA A 143 -5.11 -7.74 -3.12
CA ALA A 143 -5.05 -7.67 -4.57
C ALA A 143 -6.46 -7.79 -5.18
N SER A 144 -6.75 -6.91 -6.12
CA SER A 144 -7.99 -6.88 -6.89
C SER A 144 -7.69 -6.97 -8.38
N LEU A 145 -8.53 -7.67 -9.13
CA LEU A 145 -8.42 -7.82 -10.57
C LEU A 145 -9.74 -7.40 -11.23
N TYR A 146 -9.66 -6.39 -12.09
CA TYR A 146 -10.81 -5.78 -12.77
C TYR A 146 -10.81 -6.12 -14.26
N ASP A 147 -11.93 -6.66 -14.73
CA ASP A 147 -12.17 -6.95 -16.14
C ASP A 147 -12.93 -5.79 -16.82
N PHE A 148 -12.37 -5.25 -17.91
CA PHE A 148 -13.02 -4.20 -18.70
C PHE A 148 -13.86 -4.75 -19.87
N GLY A 149 -14.00 -6.07 -19.99
CA GLY A 149 -14.86 -6.72 -20.98
C GLY A 149 -14.31 -6.64 -22.41
N GLU A 150 -15.09 -6.10 -23.34
CA GLU A 150 -14.88 -6.21 -24.79
C GLU A 150 -13.54 -5.65 -25.29
N GLU A 151 -12.90 -4.73 -24.54
CA GLU A 151 -11.58 -4.21 -24.87
C GLU A 151 -10.43 -5.18 -24.55
N GLY A 152 -10.70 -6.27 -23.83
CA GLY A 152 -9.69 -7.25 -23.38
C GLY A 152 -8.65 -6.68 -22.42
N LYS A 153 -8.92 -5.50 -21.85
CA LYS A 153 -8.05 -4.83 -20.87
C LYS A 153 -8.41 -5.25 -19.47
N TRP A 154 -7.40 -5.33 -18.62
CA TRP A 154 -7.55 -5.72 -17.23
C TRP A 154 -6.76 -4.75 -16.35
N VAL A 155 -7.20 -4.55 -15.12
CA VAL A 155 -6.42 -3.81 -14.12
C VAL A 155 -6.14 -4.69 -12.93
N LEU A 156 -4.86 -4.91 -12.63
CA LEU A 156 -4.41 -5.47 -11.36
C LEU A 156 -4.17 -4.31 -10.41
N ALA A 157 -4.93 -4.25 -9.32
CA ALA A 157 -4.72 -3.32 -8.24
C ALA A 157 -4.16 -4.01 -7.01
N LEU A 158 -3.19 -3.35 -6.37
CA LEU A 158 -2.56 -3.78 -5.12
C LEU A 158 -2.84 -2.70 -4.08
N ARG A 159 -3.38 -3.11 -2.93
CA ARG A 159 -3.65 -2.22 -1.80
C ARG A 159 -2.85 -2.69 -0.60
N LEU A 160 -2.00 -1.81 -0.09
CA LEU A 160 -1.09 -2.09 1.00
C LEU A 160 -1.29 -1.12 2.14
N HIS A 161 -1.15 -1.63 3.35
CA HIS A 161 -1.13 -0.81 4.56
C HIS A 161 0.19 -0.01 4.57
N THR A 162 0.13 1.32 4.71
CA THR A 162 1.35 2.16 4.61
C THR A 162 2.42 1.79 5.64
N SER A 163 2.04 1.20 6.78
CA SER A 163 3.02 0.74 7.78
C SER A 163 3.92 -0.41 7.30
N VAL A 164 3.55 -1.15 6.25
CA VAL A 164 4.41 -2.19 5.65
C VAL A 164 4.95 -1.79 4.28
N CYS A 165 4.35 -0.79 3.64
CA CYS A 165 4.70 -0.36 2.29
C CYS A 165 4.41 1.13 2.12
N ASP A 166 5.45 1.95 2.26
CA ASP A 166 5.39 3.37 1.92
C ASP A 166 5.54 3.60 0.41
N ARG A 167 5.52 4.87 -0.01
CA ARG A 167 5.68 5.23 -1.43
C ARG A 167 6.99 4.72 -2.05
N THR A 168 8.08 4.74 -1.30
CA THR A 168 9.40 4.34 -1.79
C THR A 168 9.48 2.83 -1.92
N SER A 169 9.02 2.11 -0.89
CA SER A 169 8.92 0.66 -0.89
C SER A 169 7.96 0.17 -1.98
N ALA A 170 6.85 0.87 -2.24
CA ALA A 170 5.91 0.49 -3.31
C ALA A 170 6.56 0.48 -4.70
N ALA A 171 7.49 1.41 -4.98
CA ALA A 171 8.21 1.43 -6.25
C ALA A 171 9.16 0.23 -6.38
N ALA A 172 9.97 -0.05 -5.36
CA ALA A 172 10.88 -1.19 -5.36
C ALA A 172 10.12 -2.53 -5.45
N LEU A 173 9.05 -2.66 -4.67
CA LEU A 173 8.16 -3.82 -4.68
C LEU A 173 7.48 -4.03 -6.04
N LEU A 174 7.13 -2.95 -6.73
CA LEU A 174 6.56 -3.03 -8.07
C LEU A 174 7.59 -3.56 -9.09
N GLU A 175 8.84 -3.10 -9.03
CA GLU A 175 9.91 -3.61 -9.88
C GLU A 175 10.13 -5.11 -9.67
N ASP A 176 10.16 -5.57 -8.42
CA ASP A 176 10.29 -6.99 -8.05
C ASP A 176 9.11 -7.83 -8.56
N LEU A 177 7.89 -7.32 -8.41
CA LEU A 177 6.69 -8.01 -8.89
C LEU A 177 6.71 -8.14 -10.41
N LEU A 178 7.07 -7.08 -11.13
CA LEU A 178 7.21 -7.10 -12.59
C LEU A 178 8.30 -8.08 -13.02
N GLY A 179 9.45 -8.12 -12.32
CA GLY A 179 10.51 -9.11 -12.55
C GLY A 179 10.01 -10.54 -12.35
N THR A 180 9.21 -10.78 -11.32
CA THR A 180 8.60 -12.08 -11.02
C THR A 180 7.59 -12.50 -12.11
N MET A 181 6.85 -11.54 -12.67
CA MET A 181 5.83 -11.78 -13.70
C MET A 181 6.39 -11.94 -15.12
N VAL A 182 7.54 -11.35 -15.45
CA VAL A 182 8.17 -11.48 -16.78
C VAL A 182 8.96 -12.78 -16.91
N GLY A 183 9.33 -13.40 -15.78
CA GLY A 183 10.01 -14.70 -15.74
C GLY A 183 11.45 -14.60 -16.23
N GLY A 184 12.39 -14.29 -15.33
CA GLY A 184 13.80 -14.27 -15.73
C GLY A 184 14.85 -13.86 -14.71
N ALA A 185 14.50 -13.39 -13.52
CA ALA A 185 15.50 -13.11 -12.50
C ALA A 185 15.09 -13.74 -11.18
N GLU A 186 15.76 -14.83 -10.81
CA GLU A 186 16.09 -15.03 -9.40
C GLU A 186 16.99 -13.86 -9.02
N LEU A 187 16.39 -12.73 -8.64
CA LEU A 187 17.08 -11.78 -7.79
C LEU A 187 17.33 -12.55 -6.51
N GLU A 188 18.57 -13.03 -6.33
CA GLU A 188 19.07 -13.44 -5.04
C GLU A 188 18.98 -12.23 -4.11
N MET A 189 17.81 -11.99 -3.54
CA MET A 189 17.70 -11.22 -2.31
C MET A 189 18.50 -12.01 -1.29
N GLU A 190 19.56 -11.38 -0.76
CA GLU A 190 20.15 -11.82 0.50
C GLU A 190 18.98 -12.08 1.44
N LYS A 191 18.87 -13.33 1.90
CA LYS A 191 17.93 -13.73 2.94
C LYS A 191 18.26 -12.91 4.17
N LEU A 192 17.62 -11.74 4.32
CA LEU A 192 17.48 -11.10 5.61
C LEU A 192 16.58 -12.04 6.43
N PRO A 193 17.12 -12.77 7.41
CA PRO A 193 16.38 -13.81 8.11
C PRO A 193 15.38 -13.25 9.13
N GLU A 194 15.25 -11.93 9.20
CA GLU A 194 14.48 -11.23 10.21
C GLU A 194 13.34 -10.51 9.53
N LEU A 195 12.12 -10.73 10.04
CA LEU A 195 10.98 -9.85 9.83
C LEU A 195 11.51 -8.41 9.89
N CYS A 196 11.53 -7.70 8.76
CA CYS A 196 12.37 -6.52 8.54
C CYS A 196 12.43 -5.66 9.81
N LEU A 197 13.64 -5.33 10.26
CA LEU A 197 13.84 -4.42 11.39
C LEU A 197 12.97 -3.16 11.22
N ALA A 198 12.46 -2.61 12.32
CA ALA A 198 11.73 -1.35 12.21
C ALA A 198 12.67 -0.29 11.63
N ILE A 199 12.12 0.69 10.92
CA ILE A 199 12.96 1.68 10.22
C ILE A 199 13.92 2.40 11.18
N GLU A 200 13.52 2.60 12.43
CA GLU A 200 14.34 3.14 13.50
C GLU A 200 15.50 2.22 13.91
N ASP A 201 15.32 0.91 13.82
CA ASP A 201 16.32 -0.10 14.16
C ASP A 201 17.35 -0.26 13.04
N CYS A 202 16.98 0.15 11.81
CA CYS A 202 17.90 0.27 10.67
C CYS A 202 18.83 1.50 10.77
N ILE A 203 18.56 2.45 11.67
CA ILE A 203 19.39 3.64 11.86
C ILE A 203 20.53 3.30 12.83
N PRO A 204 21.82 3.43 12.43
CA PRO A 204 22.93 3.14 13.33
C PRO A 204 22.85 3.94 14.62
N SER A 205 23.22 3.29 15.74
CA SER A 205 23.24 3.92 17.06
C SER A 205 24.10 5.18 17.04
N GLY A 206 23.51 6.30 17.50
CA GLY A 206 24.14 7.63 17.48
C GLY A 206 23.80 8.51 16.25
N LEU A 207 23.19 7.96 15.19
CA LEU A 207 22.70 8.75 14.05
C LEU A 207 21.21 9.09 14.13
N GLY A 208 20.44 8.36 14.94
CA GLY A 208 19.01 8.63 15.17
C GLY A 208 18.76 9.83 16.09
N ASN A 209 19.68 10.13 17.01
CA ASN A 209 19.57 11.26 17.92
C ASN A 209 20.27 12.49 17.32
N LYS A 210 19.66 13.11 16.31
CA LYS A 210 20.14 14.40 15.81
C LYS A 210 19.53 15.51 16.70
N PRO A 211 20.33 16.30 17.44
CA PRO A 211 19.83 17.49 18.14
C PRO A 211 19.22 18.53 17.18
N PHE A 212 19.47 18.39 15.88
CA PHE A 212 18.75 19.12 14.82
C PHE A 212 17.23 18.85 14.84
N TRP A 213 16.79 17.61 15.06
CA TRP A 213 15.36 17.26 15.18
C TRP A 213 14.75 17.61 16.54
N ALA A 214 15.56 17.73 17.59
CA ALA A 214 15.11 18.30 18.86
C ALA A 214 14.70 19.78 18.72
N ARG A 215 15.33 20.53 17.80
CA ARG A 215 14.84 21.83 17.30
C ARG A 215 13.78 21.71 16.20
N GLY A 216 13.66 20.54 15.58
CA GLY A 216 12.59 20.19 14.64
C GLY A 216 11.20 20.12 15.30
N VAL A 217 11.14 19.87 16.61
CA VAL A 217 9.90 20.01 17.40
C VAL A 217 9.43 21.47 17.43
N ASP A 218 10.35 22.45 17.51
CA ASP A 218 10.02 23.87 17.24
C ASP A 218 9.65 24.10 15.76
N MET A 219 10.16 23.26 14.86
CA MET A 219 9.86 23.30 13.42
C MET A 219 8.51 22.65 13.04
N LEU A 220 7.85 21.90 13.93
CA LEU A 220 6.42 21.57 13.80
C LEU A 220 5.56 22.84 13.79
N GLY A 221 6.09 23.95 14.34
CA GLY A 221 5.58 25.28 14.11
C GLY A 221 5.50 25.65 12.62
N TYR A 222 6.40 25.17 11.75
CA TYR A 222 6.36 25.40 10.30
C TYR A 222 5.37 24.50 9.56
N SER A 223 5.10 23.27 10.01
CA SER A 223 4.03 22.44 9.42
C SER A 223 2.64 22.96 9.80
N LEU A 224 2.50 23.58 10.98
CA LEU A 224 1.31 24.37 11.33
C LEU A 224 1.30 25.74 10.60
N ASN A 225 2.47 26.31 10.29
CA ASN A 225 2.57 27.48 9.41
C ASN A 225 2.42 27.13 7.91
N SER A 226 2.52 25.87 7.49
CA SER A 226 2.21 25.47 6.12
C SER A 226 0.71 25.47 5.89
N PHE A 227 -0.13 25.30 6.93
CA PHE A 227 -1.54 25.67 6.85
C PHE A 227 -1.76 27.18 6.71
N ARG A 228 -0.80 28.00 7.18
CA ARG A 228 -0.82 29.47 7.05
C ARG A 228 -0.25 29.97 5.71
N LEU A 229 0.53 29.13 5.01
CA LEU A 229 1.18 29.41 3.71
C LEU A 229 0.63 28.56 2.56
N ALA A 230 -0.22 27.57 2.84
CA ALA A 230 -0.97 26.87 1.83
C ALA A 230 -1.96 27.86 1.24
N ASN A 231 -1.70 28.31 0.01
CA ASN A 231 -2.64 29.11 -0.78
C ASN A 231 -3.88 28.29 -1.21
N LEU A 232 -4.12 27.14 -0.59
CA LEU A 232 -5.25 26.25 -0.84
C LEU A 232 -6.15 26.32 0.38
N ASP A 233 -7.35 26.85 0.18
CA ASP A 233 -8.38 26.87 1.21
C ASP A 233 -8.83 25.43 1.50
N PHE A 234 -8.47 24.92 2.67
CA PHE A 234 -9.02 23.67 3.16
C PHE A 234 -10.44 23.91 3.63
N LYS A 235 -11.41 23.39 2.89
CA LYS A 235 -12.82 23.41 3.27
C LYS A 235 -13.19 22.06 3.86
N ASP A 236 -13.63 22.06 5.13
CA ASP A 236 -14.36 20.92 5.66
C ASP A 236 -15.77 20.94 5.03
N THR A 237 -16.05 19.95 4.19
CA THR A 237 -17.28 19.88 3.42
C THR A 237 -18.39 19.09 4.11
N GLU A 238 -18.15 18.57 5.33
CA GLU A 238 -19.04 17.64 6.07
C GLU A 238 -19.42 16.36 5.28
N SER A 239 -18.84 16.17 4.09
CA SER A 239 -19.04 15.02 3.24
C SER A 239 -18.14 13.86 3.67
N PRO A 240 -18.49 12.60 3.32
CA PRO A 240 -17.57 11.48 3.50
C PRO A 240 -16.20 11.80 2.91
N ARG A 241 -15.13 11.48 3.65
CA ARG A 241 -13.76 11.68 3.17
C ARG A 241 -13.55 10.83 1.92
N MET A 242 -13.02 11.46 0.88
CA MET A 242 -12.62 10.77 -0.34
C MET A 242 -11.30 11.31 -0.88
N SER A 243 -10.52 10.44 -1.50
CA SER A 243 -9.32 10.76 -2.24
C SER A 243 -9.63 10.82 -3.73
N ARG A 244 -9.20 11.91 -4.39
CA ARG A 244 -9.22 12.07 -5.85
C ARG A 244 -7.83 12.42 -6.34
N VAL A 245 -7.51 12.03 -7.57
CA VAL A 245 -6.18 12.19 -8.17
C VAL A 245 -6.26 13.10 -9.38
N VAL A 246 -5.53 14.20 -9.32
CA VAL A 246 -5.33 15.09 -10.48
C VAL A 246 -3.89 14.93 -10.95
N ARG A 247 -3.73 14.62 -12.24
CA ARG A 247 -2.41 14.46 -12.86
C ARG A 247 -2.11 15.65 -13.75
N LEU A 248 -1.08 16.40 -13.39
CA LEU A 248 -0.40 17.34 -14.29
C LEU A 248 0.77 16.61 -14.95
N GLN A 249 0.83 16.62 -16.28
CA GLN A 249 1.95 16.06 -17.03
C GLN A 249 2.72 17.19 -17.70
N MET A 250 4.02 17.28 -17.39
CA MET A 250 4.96 18.15 -18.10
C MET A 250 5.61 17.37 -19.23
N ASP A 251 5.87 18.03 -20.35
CA ASP A 251 6.53 17.38 -21.47
C ASP A 251 8.06 17.24 -21.24
N VAL A 252 8.74 16.51 -22.12
CA VAL A 252 10.18 16.26 -22.02
C VAL A 252 10.98 17.57 -22.15
N GLY A 253 10.53 18.52 -22.96
CA GLY A 253 11.18 19.80 -23.16
C GLY A 253 11.06 20.69 -21.92
N GLU A 254 9.87 20.80 -21.34
CA GLU A 254 9.62 21.51 -20.08
C GLU A 254 10.38 20.89 -18.92
N THR A 255 10.34 19.56 -18.81
CA THR A 255 11.10 18.81 -17.80
C THR A 255 12.60 19.05 -17.97
N GLY A 256 13.11 19.00 -19.21
CA GLY A 256 14.51 19.29 -19.52
C GLY A 256 14.92 20.73 -19.19
N ARG A 257 14.03 21.70 -19.39
CA ARG A 257 14.26 23.10 -18.97
C ARG A 257 14.37 23.21 -17.46
N ILE A 258 13.50 22.55 -16.69
CA ILE A 258 13.58 22.55 -15.22
C ILE A 258 14.90 21.94 -14.75
N LEU A 259 15.28 20.79 -15.32
CA LEU A 259 16.48 20.06 -14.91
C LEU A 259 17.79 20.73 -15.36
N SER A 260 17.75 21.58 -16.39
CA SER A 260 18.93 22.31 -16.88
C SER A 260 19.19 23.64 -16.18
N VAL A 261 18.27 24.10 -15.31
CA VAL A 261 18.52 25.21 -14.39
C VAL A 261 19.22 24.64 -13.15
N SER A 262 20.50 24.27 -13.32
CA SER A 262 21.41 23.87 -12.25
C SER A 262 22.72 24.62 -12.38
#